data_AF-A0A3D1A461-F1
#
_entry.id   AF-A0A3D1A461-F1
#
_cell.length_a   1.000
_cell.length_b   1.000
_cell.length_c   1.000
_cell.angle_alpha   90.00
_cell.angle_beta   90.00
_cell.angle_gamma   90.00
#
_symmetry.space_group_name_H-M   'P 1'
#
loop_
_entity.id
_entity.type
_entity.pdbx_description
1 polymer ?
#
loop_
_entity_poly.entity_id
_entity_poly.type
_entity_poly.pdbx_seq_one_letter_code
_entity_poly.pdbx_strand_id
1 'polypeptide(L)'
;MKWTVKEWMAEGYQARKVGALRAYIYRSLNWPDFFKTGGAAYEVKYSGSAIALIRFEGKGATVRTLAAAARYPEITELDLVEIALWVSKLRSQSPLN
;
A
#
# COMPACT_ATOMS: atom_id res chain seq x y z
N MET A 1 15.88 -8.17 0.77
CA MET A 1 14.94 -9.28 0.50
C MET A 1 13.60 -8.69 0.07
N LYS A 2 12.94 -9.28 -0.93
CA LYS A 2 11.89 -8.66 -1.75
C LYS A 2 10.49 -8.91 -1.17
N TRP A 3 9.63 -7.89 -1.08
CA TRP A 3 8.20 -8.08 -0.81
C TRP A 3 7.54 -8.73 -2.02
N THR A 4 6.57 -9.61 -1.76
CA THR A 4 5.66 -10.13 -2.77
C THR A 4 4.27 -9.64 -2.46
N VAL A 5 3.62 -8.99 -3.42
CA VAL A 5 2.27 -8.47 -3.27
C VAL A 5 1.35 -9.18 -4.26
N LYS A 6 0.17 -9.56 -3.79
CA LYS A 6 -0.90 -10.11 -4.62
C LYS A 6 -2.21 -9.41 -4.31
N GLU A 7 -3.10 -9.37 -5.29
CA GLU A 7 -4.50 -9.03 -5.03
C GLU A 7 -5.13 -10.16 -4.20
N TRP A 8 -5.90 -9.78 -3.18
CA TRP A 8 -6.59 -10.71 -2.28
C TRP A 8 -8.11 -10.52 -2.32
N MET A 9 -8.56 -9.31 -2.60
CA MET A 9 -9.96 -8.93 -2.83
C MET A 9 -9.99 -7.74 -3.79
N ALA A 10 -11.15 -7.39 -4.34
CA ALA A 10 -11.29 -6.25 -5.25
C ALA A 10 -10.69 -4.97 -4.63
N GLU A 11 -9.70 -4.39 -5.30
CA GLU A 11 -8.95 -3.21 -4.85
C GLU A 11 -8.26 -3.38 -3.47
N GLY A 12 -8.01 -4.62 -3.05
CA GLY A 12 -7.37 -4.98 -1.79
C GLY A 12 -6.20 -5.94 -2.00
N TYR A 13 -5.02 -5.58 -1.51
CA TYR A 13 -3.78 -6.32 -1.72
C TYR A 13 -3.20 -6.88 -0.42
N GLN A 14 -2.46 -7.97 -0.56
CA GLN A 14 -1.71 -8.59 0.51
C GLN A 14 -0.23 -8.60 0.16
N ALA A 15 0.58 -7.96 1.01
CA ALA A 15 2.03 -7.96 0.91
C ALA A 15 2.62 -8.97 1.92
N ARG A 16 3.55 -9.79 1.46
CA ARG A 16 4.30 -10.76 2.29
C ARG A 16 5.80 -10.60 2.07
N LYS A 17 6.58 -10.68 3.15
CA LYS A 17 8.05 -10.76 3.14
C LYS A 17 8.48 -12.04 3.84
N VAL A 18 9.69 -12.52 3.54
CA VAL A 18 10.31 -13.66 4.23
C VAL A 18 10.34 -13.39 5.75
N GLY A 19 10.05 -14.40 6.57
CA GLY A 19 10.00 -14.24 8.03
C GLY A 19 8.62 -13.86 8.60
N ALA A 20 7.53 -14.29 7.94
CA ALA A 20 6.13 -14.13 8.38
C ALA A 20 5.56 -12.70 8.42
N LEU A 21 6.31 -11.69 7.97
CA LEU A 21 5.81 -10.32 7.86
C LEU A 21 4.69 -10.23 6.82
N ARG A 22 3.53 -9.72 7.25
CA ARG A 22 2.32 -9.60 6.44
C ARG A 22 1.70 -8.23 6.62
N ALA A 23 1.62 -7.48 5.53
CA ALA A 23 0.88 -6.23 5.46
C ALA A 23 -0.32 -6.37 4.52
N TYR A 24 -1.33 -5.56 4.76
CA TYR A 24 -2.54 -5.52 3.95
C TYR A 24 -2.74 -4.11 3.44
N ILE A 25 -3.15 -3.99 2.18
CA ILE A 25 -3.31 -2.71 1.50
C ILE A 25 -4.76 -2.60 1.07
N TYR A 26 -5.43 -1.55 1.52
CA TYR A 26 -6.85 -1.32 1.23
C TYR A 26 -7.05 0.07 0.68
N ARG A 27 -8.07 0.28 -0.13
CA ARG A 27 -8.50 1.63 -0.52
C ARG A 27 -8.82 2.43 0.75
N SER A 28 -8.27 3.64 0.83
CA SER A 28 -8.43 4.55 1.97
C SER A 28 -9.38 5.67 1.63
N LEU A 29 -10.28 5.98 2.57
CA LEU A 29 -11.13 7.16 2.55
C LEU A 29 -10.49 8.35 3.30
N ASN A 30 -9.34 8.15 3.95
CA ASN A 30 -8.73 9.10 4.89
C ASN A 30 -7.75 10.09 4.24
N TRP A 31 -7.70 10.18 2.91
CA TRP A 31 -6.85 11.17 2.24
C TRP A 31 -7.56 12.53 2.19
N PRO A 32 -6.89 13.66 2.54
CA PRO A 32 -7.53 14.99 2.65
C PRO A 32 -8.32 15.45 1.42
N ASP A 33 -8.01 14.90 0.25
CA ASP A 33 -8.61 15.26 -1.04
C ASP A 33 -9.27 14.09 -1.78
N PHE A 34 -9.57 12.98 -1.08
CA PHE A 34 -10.22 11.81 -1.69
C PHE A 34 -11.51 12.21 -2.42
N PHE A 35 -12.37 12.99 -1.78
CA PHE A 35 -13.64 13.46 -2.35
C PHE A 35 -13.49 14.59 -3.39
N LYS A 36 -12.33 15.25 -3.47
CA LYS A 36 -12.10 16.40 -4.37
C LYS A 36 -11.46 16.00 -5.69
N THR A 37 -10.54 15.03 -5.65
CA THR A 37 -9.74 14.64 -6.82
C THR A 37 -10.10 13.26 -7.37
N GLY A 38 -10.92 12.49 -6.66
CA GLY A 38 -11.31 11.12 -7.06
C GLY A 38 -10.15 10.13 -7.12
N GLY A 39 -8.93 10.54 -6.75
CA GLY A 39 -7.75 9.70 -6.77
C GLY A 39 -7.81 8.67 -5.65
N ALA A 40 -7.83 7.38 -6.01
CA ALA A 40 -7.79 6.29 -5.04
C ALA A 40 -6.50 6.33 -4.21
N ALA A 41 -6.63 6.67 -2.93
CA ALA A 41 -5.58 6.47 -1.94
C ALA A 41 -5.69 5.06 -1.34
N TYR A 42 -4.58 4.55 -0.83
CA TYR A 42 -4.51 3.23 -0.20
C TYR A 42 -3.85 3.33 1.17
N GLU A 43 -4.35 2.59 2.15
CA GLU A 43 -3.74 2.42 3.47
C GLU A 43 -2.95 1.12 3.50
N VAL A 44 -1.71 1.19 3.97
CA VAL A 44 -0.92 0.01 4.34
C VAL A 44 -1.15 -0.26 5.82
N LYS A 45 -1.75 -1.42 6.13
CA LYS A 45 -2.00 -1.91 7.47
C LYS A 45 -1.05 -3.04 7.83
N TYR A 46 -0.42 -2.92 8.98
CA TYR A 46 0.45 -3.94 9.56
C TYR A 46 0.10 -4.14 11.03
N SER A 47 -0.02 -5.40 11.45
CA SER A 47 -0.45 -5.76 12.81
C SER A 47 -1.71 -5.01 13.30
N GLY A 48 -2.67 -4.75 12.40
CA GLY A 48 -3.91 -4.03 12.69
C GLY A 48 -3.82 -2.50 12.63
N SER A 49 -2.62 -1.92 12.57
CA SER A 49 -2.40 -0.47 12.53
C SER A 49 -2.15 0.03 11.11
N ALA A 50 -2.72 1.18 10.73
CA ALA A 50 -2.34 1.86 9.51
C ALA A 50 -0.96 2.52 9.70
N ILE A 51 0.03 2.11 8.91
CA ILE A 51 1.42 2.55 9.03
C ILE A 51 1.86 3.46 7.88
N ALA A 52 1.16 3.42 6.75
CA ALA A 52 1.44 4.29 5.63
C ALA A 52 0.21 4.52 4.76
N LEU A 53 0.28 5.55 3.95
CA LEU A 53 -0.68 5.89 2.93
C LEU A 53 0.03 5.96 1.57
N ILE A 54 -0.63 5.47 0.53
CA ILE A 54 -0.12 5.46 -0.83
C ILE A 54 -1.12 6.17 -1.73
N ARG A 55 -0.66 7.15 -2.50
CA ARG A 55 -1.44 7.78 -3.57
C ARG A 55 -0.78 7.52 -4.90
N PHE A 56 -1.56 7.22 -5.91
CA PHE A 56 -1.06 7.04 -7.27
C PHE A 56 -1.46 8.23 -8.15
N GLU A 57 -0.47 8.81 -8.83
CA GLU A 57 -0.63 9.99 -9.68
C GLU A 57 0.06 9.70 -11.02
N GLY A 58 -0.74 9.41 -12.06
CA GLY A 58 -0.23 8.95 -13.35
C GLY A 58 0.59 7.66 -13.22
N LYS A 59 1.87 7.71 -13.61
CA LYS A 59 2.83 6.60 -13.47
C LYS A 59 3.58 6.59 -12.14
N GLY A 60 3.37 7.60 -11.28
CA GLY A 60 4.05 7.76 -10.01
C GLY A 60 3.22 7.28 -8.81
N ALA A 61 3.91 7.07 -7.69
CA ALA A 61 3.30 6.79 -6.40
C ALA A 61 3.94 7.66 -5.31
N THR A 62 3.10 8.30 -4.51
CA THR A 62 3.51 9.03 -3.31
C THR A 62 3.23 8.17 -2.10
N VAL A 63 4.26 7.91 -1.29
CA VAL A 63 4.16 7.15 -0.05
C VAL A 63 4.34 8.10 1.13
N ARG A 64 3.39 8.09 2.06
CA ARG A 64 3.45 8.86 3.30
C ARG A 64 3.42 7.91 4.49
N THR A 65 4.51 7.86 5.23
CA THR A 65 4.62 7.15 6.52
C THR A 65 3.73 7.83 7.57
N LEU A 66 3.05 7.03 8.39
CA LEU A 66 2.26 7.48 9.51
C LEU A 66 3.04 7.29 10.81
N ALA A 67 2.68 8.04 11.86
CA ALA A 67 3.35 7.96 13.16
C ALA A 67 3.35 6.55 13.76
N ALA A 68 2.35 5.73 13.45
CA ALA A 68 2.27 4.33 13.89
C ALA A 68 3.41 3.46 13.32
N ALA A 69 3.99 3.80 12.18
CA ALA A 69 5.12 3.07 11.59
C ALA A 69 6.34 3.02 12.51
N ALA A 70 6.54 4.03 13.37
CA ALA A 70 7.64 4.07 14.33
C ALA A 70 7.64 2.90 15.32
N ARG A 71 6.51 2.19 15.48
CA ARG A 71 6.39 0.99 16.34
C ARG A 71 6.87 -0.30 15.67
N TYR A 72 7.16 -0.25 14.37
CA TYR A 72 7.45 -1.42 13.53
C TYR A 72 8.75 -1.21 12.73
N PRO A 73 9.91 -1.16 13.40
CA PRO A 73 11.20 -0.89 12.75
C PRO A 73 11.59 -1.96 11.71
N GLU A 74 10.96 -3.14 11.74
CA GLU A 74 11.13 -4.20 10.75
C GLU A 74 10.51 -3.86 9.37
N ILE A 75 9.69 -2.80 9.29
CA ILE A 75 9.16 -2.23 8.05
C ILE A 75 9.81 -0.87 7.83
N THR A 76 10.71 -0.80 6.86
CA THR A 76 11.42 0.41 6.48
C THR A 76 10.63 1.25 5.47
N GLU A 77 11.03 2.50 5.25
CA GLU A 77 10.45 3.32 4.19
C GLU A 77 10.65 2.70 2.80
N LEU A 78 11.81 2.05 2.57
CA LEU A 78 12.09 1.33 1.33
C LEU A 78 11.10 0.17 1.12
N ASP A 79 10.74 -0.54 2.18
CA ASP A 79 9.73 -1.61 2.13
C ASP A 79 8.36 -1.06 1.69
N LEU A 80 7.97 0.11 2.20
CA LEU A 80 6.70 0.76 1.84
C LEU A 80 6.68 1.25 0.38
N VAL A 81 7.81 1.76 -0.11
CA VAL A 81 7.98 2.12 -1.52
C VAL A 81 7.89 0.89 -2.41
N GLU A 82 8.53 -0.22 -2.03
CA GLU A 82 8.45 -1.47 -2.78
C GLU A 82 7.00 -1.99 -2.86
N ILE A 83 6.27 -1.94 -1.75
CA ILE A 83 4.84 -2.29 -1.71
C ILE A 83 4.04 -1.38 -2.66
N ALA A 84 4.29 -0.07 -2.65
CA ALA A 84 3.59 0.88 -3.52
C ALA A 84 3.84 0.59 -5.01
N LEU A 85 5.08 0.28 -5.40
CA LEU A 85 5.41 -0.07 -6.78
C LEU A 85 4.70 -1.35 -7.23
N TRP A 86 4.65 -2.36 -6.36
CA TRP A 86 3.91 -3.58 -6.61
C TRP A 86 2.41 -3.33 -6.81
N VAL A 87 1.80 -2.55 -5.93
CA VAL A 87 0.39 -2.18 -6.04
C VAL A 87 0.14 -1.38 -7.33
N SER A 88 1.03 -0.45 -7.70
CA SER A 88 0.95 0.27 -8.97
C SER A 88 0.93 -0.68 -10.16
N LYS A 89 1.83 -1.68 -10.15
CA LYS A 89 1.91 -2.70 -11.20
C LYS A 89 0.62 -3.51 -11.29
N LEU A 90 0.12 -4.01 -10.15
CA LEU A 90 -1.11 -4.80 -10.10
C LEU A 90 -2.32 -3.98 -10.57
N ARG A 91 -2.41 -2.70 -10.21
CA ARG A 91 -3.46 -1.79 -10.68
C ARG A 91 -3.41 -1.51 -12.17
N SER A 92 -2.23 -1.53 -12.78
CA SER A 92 -2.05 -1.33 -14.23
C SER A 92 -2.34 -2.58 -15.05
N GLN A 93 -2.35 -3.75 -14.40
CA GLN A 93 -2.83 -4.98 -15.01
C GLN A 93 -4.36 -4.94 -14.88
N SER A 94 -5.06 -4.49 -15.92
CA SER A 94 -6.53 -4.59 -15.98
C SER A 94 -6.99 -5.98 -15.53
N PRO A 95 -8.12 -6.10 -14.82
CA PRO A 95 -8.70 -7.43 -14.62
C PRO A 95 -8.91 -8.03 -16.01
N LEU A 96 -8.35 -9.22 -16.23
CA LEU A 96 -8.70 -10.04 -17.39
C LEU A 96 -10.23 -10.22 -17.32
N ASN A 97 -10.94 -9.56 -18.23
CA ASN A 97 -12.32 -9.89 -18.56
C ASN A 97 -12.39 -11.31 -19.11
#